data_AF-A0A0F5VKY6-F1
#
_entry.id   AF-A0A0F5VKY6-F1
#
_cell.length_a   1.000
_cell.length_b   1.000
_cell.length_c   1.000
_cell.angle_alpha   90.00
_cell.angle_beta   90.00
_cell.angle_gamma   90.00
#
_symmetry.space_group_name_H-M   'P 1'
#
loop_
_entity.id
_entity.type
_entity.pdbx_description
1 polymer ?
#
loop_
_entity_poly.entity_id
_entity_poly.type
_entity_poly.pdbx_seq_one_letter_code
_entity_poly.pdbx_strand_id
1 'polypeptide(L)'
;FSAYSGLPEPLMAAARAQEPDGPLTIPCDILISATDEYVRAAQLAGRVRASVRGHDLFLAACSVAWIKGTGTEGEPLDRLRTLIASGYRERGTQA
;
A
#
# COMPACT_ATOMS: atom_id res chain seq x y z
N PHE A 1 -1.31 14.20 3.45
CA PHE A 1 -2.59 14.87 3.11
C PHE A 1 -2.47 15.78 1.90
N SER A 2 -1.95 15.30 0.75
CA SER A 2 -1.93 16.09 -0.49
C SER A 2 -3.04 15.72 -1.47
N ALA A 3 -3.62 14.51 -1.38
CA ALA A 3 -4.68 14.06 -2.30
C ALA A 3 -5.97 14.92 -2.24
N TYR A 4 -6.18 15.63 -1.12
CA TYR A 4 -7.36 16.47 -0.88
C TYR A 4 -7.04 17.97 -0.91
N SER A 5 -5.79 18.37 -1.22
CA SER A 5 -5.43 19.79 -1.27
C SER A 5 -6.24 20.52 -2.34
N GLY A 6 -7.02 21.52 -1.94
CA GLY A 6 -7.90 22.30 -2.83
C GLY A 6 -9.40 22.06 -2.63
N LEU A 7 -9.80 21.11 -1.77
CA LEU A 7 -11.19 21.00 -1.35
C LEU A 7 -11.61 22.22 -0.49
N PRO A 8 -12.88 22.67 -0.57
CA PRO A 8 -13.45 23.61 0.38
C PRO A 8 -13.22 23.19 1.83
N GLU A 9 -13.01 24.15 2.74
CA GLU A 9 -12.66 23.87 4.14
C GLU A 9 -13.63 22.90 4.84
N PRO A 10 -14.96 22.93 4.61
CA PRO A 10 -15.86 21.93 5.21
C PRO A 10 -15.54 20.48 4.81
N LEU A 11 -15.14 20.26 3.56
CA LEU A 11 -14.76 18.93 3.07
C LEU A 11 -13.37 18.54 3.56
N MET A 12 -12.44 19.49 3.69
CA MET A 12 -11.14 19.26 4.32
C MET A 12 -11.28 18.88 5.79
N ALA A 13 -12.18 19.54 6.53
CA ALA A 13 -12.47 19.22 7.91
C ALA A 13 -13.03 17.79 8.05
N ALA A 14 -14.00 17.42 7.23
CA ALA A 14 -14.55 16.06 7.20
C ALA A 14 -13.49 15.00 6.84
N ALA A 15 -12.65 15.25 5.84
CA ALA A 15 -11.58 14.33 5.45
C ALA A 15 -10.49 14.18 6.54
N ARG A 16 -10.21 15.24 7.32
CA ARG A 16 -9.24 15.19 8.45
C ARG A 16 -9.79 14.46 9.66
N ALA A 17 -11.11 14.54 9.90
CA ALA A 17 -11.76 13.88 11.03
C ALA A 17 -11.61 12.34 10.98
N GLN A 18 -11.45 11.76 9.78
CA GLN A 18 -11.23 10.32 9.57
C GLN A 18 -12.25 9.46 10.35
N GLU A 19 -13.50 9.89 10.34
CA GLU A 19 -14.58 9.14 10.98
C GLU A 19 -14.71 7.77 10.29
N PRO A 20 -14.69 6.64 11.03
CA PRO A 20 -14.69 5.30 10.44
C PRO A 20 -15.86 5.04 9.48
N ASP A 21 -17.04 5.60 9.79
CA ASP A 21 -18.26 5.49 8.99
C ASP A 21 -18.50 6.71 8.08
N GLY A 22 -17.52 7.60 7.99
CA GLY A 22 -17.61 8.82 7.20
C GLY A 22 -17.58 8.52 5.70
N PRO A 23 -18.38 9.21 4.87
CA PRO A 23 -18.45 8.96 3.42
C PRO A 23 -17.15 9.28 2.65
N LEU A 24 -16.18 9.91 3.32
CA LEU A 24 -14.85 10.23 2.79
C LEU A 24 -13.77 9.27 3.31
N THR A 25 -14.13 8.34 4.17
CA THR A 25 -13.23 7.33 4.72
C THR A 25 -13.45 6.03 3.95
N ILE A 26 -12.36 5.45 3.42
CA ILE A 26 -12.40 4.09 2.88
C ILE A 26 -11.95 3.17 4.01
N PRO A 27 -12.80 2.25 4.49
CA PRO A 27 -12.42 1.27 5.48
C PRO A 27 -11.23 0.41 5.03
N CYS A 28 -10.26 0.20 5.92
CA CYS A 28 -9.04 -0.55 5.60
C CYS A 28 -9.33 -2.01 5.20
N ASP A 29 -10.38 -2.62 5.75
CA ASP A 29 -10.80 -3.99 5.43
C ASP A 29 -11.22 -4.14 3.96
N ILE A 30 -11.80 -3.11 3.34
CA ILE A 30 -12.09 -3.11 1.89
C ILE A 30 -10.79 -3.18 1.10
N LEU A 31 -9.79 -2.36 1.46
CA LEU A 31 -8.50 -2.34 0.78
C LEU A 31 -7.72 -3.64 1.00
N ILE A 32 -7.77 -4.20 2.20
CA ILE A 32 -7.14 -5.48 2.54
C ILE A 32 -7.80 -6.61 1.73
N SER A 33 -9.13 -6.67 1.69
CA SER A 33 -9.89 -7.69 0.96
C SER A 33 -9.59 -7.65 -0.55
N ALA A 34 -9.60 -6.45 -1.14
CA ALA A 34 -9.22 -6.27 -2.54
C ALA A 34 -7.77 -6.70 -2.80
N THR A 35 -6.85 -6.38 -1.88
CA THR A 35 -5.45 -6.82 -1.98
C THR A 35 -5.32 -8.33 -1.90
N ASP A 36 -6.09 -9.00 -1.03
CA ASP A 36 -6.13 -10.47 -0.92
C ASP A 36 -6.62 -11.13 -2.21
N GLU A 37 -7.60 -10.55 -2.91
CA GLU A 37 -8.06 -11.06 -4.20
C GLU A 37 -6.96 -11.02 -5.26
N TYR A 38 -6.22 -9.91 -5.35
CA TYR A 38 -5.08 -9.79 -6.26
C TYR A 38 -3.95 -10.76 -5.91
N VAL A 39 -3.62 -10.89 -4.62
CA VAL A 39 -2.58 -11.82 -4.15
C VAL A 39 -2.98 -13.26 -4.47
N ARG A 40 -4.23 -13.63 -4.23
CA ARG A 40 -4.74 -14.97 -4.53
C ARG A 40 -4.66 -15.27 -6.02
N ALA A 41 -5.10 -14.35 -6.88
CA ALA A 41 -5.01 -14.51 -8.33
C ALA A 41 -3.54 -14.68 -8.79
N ALA A 42 -2.62 -13.90 -8.22
CA ALA A 42 -1.20 -14.00 -8.55
C ALA A 42 -0.54 -15.29 -8.02
N GLN A 43 -0.98 -15.80 -6.87
CA GLN A 43 -0.55 -17.09 -6.33
C GLN A 43 -1.02 -18.25 -7.22
N LEU A 44 -2.29 -18.24 -7.66
CA LEU A 44 -2.81 -19.23 -8.61
C LEU A 44 -2.05 -19.24 -9.94
N ALA A 45 -1.55 -18.07 -10.37
CA ALA A 45 -0.70 -17.94 -11.54
C ALA A 45 0.78 -18.29 -11.29
N GLY A 46 1.16 -18.72 -10.09
CA GLY A 46 2.55 -19.04 -9.73
C GLY A 46 3.50 -17.85 -9.68
N ARG A 47 2.97 -16.61 -9.61
CA ARG A 47 3.77 -15.37 -9.66
C ARG A 47 4.14 -14.83 -8.28
N VAL A 48 3.44 -15.27 -7.23
CA VAL A 48 3.63 -14.82 -5.85
C VAL A 48 3.76 -16.03 -4.92
N ARG A 49 4.64 -15.94 -3.91
CA ARG A 49 4.85 -17.00 -2.91
C ARG A 49 3.56 -17.27 -2.12
N ALA A 50 3.27 -18.54 -1.84
CA ALA A 50 2.08 -18.96 -1.08
C ALA A 50 2.01 -18.40 0.36
N SER A 51 3.16 -18.01 0.92
CA SER A 51 3.25 -17.39 2.24
C SER A 51 2.82 -15.92 2.28
N VAL A 52 2.73 -15.25 1.13
CA VAL A 52 2.31 -13.84 1.07
C VAL A 52 0.83 -13.72 1.40
N ARG A 53 0.46 -12.70 2.17
CA ARG A 53 -0.92 -12.31 2.50
C ARG A 53 -1.19 -10.90 2.00
N GLY A 54 -2.42 -10.61 1.57
CA GLY A 54 -2.81 -9.27 1.14
C GLY A 54 -2.72 -8.26 2.27
N HIS A 55 -3.04 -8.66 3.51
CA HIS A 55 -2.79 -7.83 4.70
C HIS A 55 -1.34 -7.35 4.81
N ASP A 56 -0.36 -8.25 4.66
CA ASP A 56 1.07 -7.89 4.75
C ASP A 56 1.49 -6.94 3.62
N LEU A 57 0.98 -7.18 2.41
CA LEU A 57 1.24 -6.33 1.25
C LEU A 57 0.58 -4.94 1.40
N PHE A 58 -0.62 -4.87 1.99
CA PHE A 58 -1.30 -3.63 2.33
C PHE A 58 -0.45 -2.81 3.32
N LEU A 59 0.03 -3.42 4.42
CA LEU A 59 0.88 -2.73 5.39
C LEU A 59 2.20 -2.24 4.77
N ALA A 60 2.79 -3.03 3.88
CA ALA A 60 3.98 -2.63 3.14
C ALA A 60 3.70 -1.42 2.23
N ALA A 61 2.56 -1.42 1.53
CA ALA A 61 2.14 -0.29 0.70
C ALA A 61 1.87 0.97 1.54
N CYS A 62 1.22 0.85 2.71
CA CYS A 62 1.03 1.96 3.64
C CYS A 62 2.35 2.55 4.10
N SER A 63 3.35 1.72 4.38
CA SER A 63 4.69 2.17 4.77
C SER A 63 5.35 2.99 3.66
N VAL A 64 5.29 2.53 2.41
CA VAL A 64 5.80 3.29 1.24
C VAL A 64 5.03 4.60 1.03
N ALA A 65 3.71 4.59 1.20
CA ALA A 65 2.88 5.80 1.09
C ALA A 65 3.21 6.83 2.19
N TRP A 66 3.46 6.37 3.41
CA TRP A 66 3.88 7.23 4.51
C TRP A 66 5.26 7.86 4.23
N ILE A 67 6.24 7.07 3.77
CA ILE A 67 7.58 7.57 3.39
C ILE A 67 7.48 8.60 2.27
N LYS A 68 6.59 8.37 1.28
CA LYS A 68 6.32 9.39 0.25
C LYS A 68 5.79 10.68 0.87
N GLY A 69 4.93 10.57 1.87
CA GLY A 69 4.38 11.71 2.62
C GLY A 69 5.42 12.55 3.36
N THR A 70 6.63 12.04 3.59
CA THR A 70 7.73 12.81 4.21
C THR A 70 8.51 13.66 3.19
N GLY A 71 8.08 13.69 1.91
CA GLY A 71 8.78 14.37 0.81
C GLY A 71 9.80 13.49 0.10
N THR A 72 9.88 12.20 0.42
CA THR A 72 10.72 11.24 -0.32
C THR A 72 10.05 10.91 -1.66
N GLU A 73 10.72 11.16 -2.78
CA GLU A 73 10.17 10.89 -4.11
C GLU A 73 11.19 10.27 -5.07
N GLY A 74 10.70 9.68 -6.16
CA GLY A 74 11.55 9.09 -7.20
C GLY A 74 12.29 7.83 -6.78
N GLU A 75 13.57 7.76 -7.15
CA GLU A 75 14.40 6.56 -7.08
C GLU A 75 14.42 5.84 -5.70
N PRO A 76 14.51 6.54 -4.55
CA PRO A 76 14.47 5.88 -3.24
C PRO A 76 13.18 5.10 -2.99
N LEU A 77 12.02 5.61 -3.42
CA LEU A 77 10.75 4.88 -3.28
C LEU A 77 10.70 3.65 -4.19
N ASP A 78 11.26 3.74 -5.40
CA ASP A 78 11.28 2.61 -6.33
C ASP A 78 12.20 1.50 -5.85
N ARG A 79 13.33 1.86 -5.20
CA ARG A 79 14.18 0.88 -4.50
C ARG A 79 13.44 0.19 -3.35
N LEU A 80 12.65 0.92 -2.55
CA LEU A 80 11.84 0.32 -1.47
C LEU A 80 10.75 -0.61 -2.00
N ARG A 81 10.05 -0.21 -3.07
CA ARG A 81 9.06 -1.08 -3.73
C ARG A 81 9.70 -2.35 -4.26
N THR A 82 10.87 -2.23 -4.90
CA THR A 82 11.65 -3.36 -5.38
C THR A 82 12.04 -4.27 -4.23
N LEU A 83 12.55 -3.72 -3.13
CA LEU A 83 12.92 -4.45 -1.92
C LEU A 83 11.75 -5.27 -1.35
N ILE A 84 10.54 -4.70 -1.32
CA ILE A 84 9.32 -5.39 -0.88
C ILE A 84 8.94 -6.51 -1.86
N ALA A 85 9.03 -6.24 -3.17
CA ALA A 85 8.62 -7.19 -4.21
C ALA A 85 9.58 -8.38 -4.35
N SER A 86 10.89 -8.14 -4.27
CA SER A 86 11.92 -9.16 -4.52
C SER A 86 12.64 -9.67 -3.27
N GLY A 87 12.52 -8.96 -2.14
CA GLY A 87 13.37 -9.19 -0.97
C GLY A 87 14.76 -8.56 -1.13
N TYR A 88 15.52 -8.52 -0.02
CA TYR A 88 16.85 -7.89 0.05
C TYR A 88 18.01 -8.78 -0.39
N ARG A 89 17.76 -10.10 -0.50
CA ARG A 89 18.79 -11.03 -0.96
C ARG A 89 18.93 -10.85 -2.47
N GLU A 90 20.16 -10.71 -2.94
CA GLU A 90 20.43 -10.93 -4.36
C GLU A 90 19.85 -12.29 -4.76
N ARG A 91 19.21 -12.38 -5.93
CA ARG A 91 18.90 -13.68 -6.54
C ARG A 91 20.23 -14.33 -6.94
N GLY A 92 20.95 -14.83 -5.95
CA GLY A 92 22.04 -15.75 -6.12
C GLY A 92 21.46 -17.14 -6.36
N THR A 93 21.91 -17.74 -7.47
CA THR A 93 22.20 -19.17 -7.63
C THR A 93 21.78 -20.05 -6.47
N GLN A 94 20.95 -21.06 -6.78
CA GLN A 94 20.62 -22.18 -5.90
C GLN A 94 21.80 -22.57 -4.99
N ALA A 95 21.53 -22.64 -3.69
CA ALA A 95 22.24 -23.53 -2.78
C ALA A 95 21.31 -24.72 -2.51
#